data_AF-A0A2G2BPJ5-F1
#
_entry.id   AF-A0A2G2BPJ5-F1
#
_cell.length_a   1.000
_cell.length_b   1.000
_cell.length_c   1.000
_cell.angle_alpha   90.00
_cell.angle_beta   90.00
_cell.angle_gamma   90.00
#
_symmetry.space_group_name_H-M   'P 1'
#
loop_
_entity.id
_entity.type
_entity.pdbx_description
1 polymer ?
#
loop_
_entity_poly.entity_id
_entity_poly.type
_entity_poly.pdbx_seq_one_letter_code
_entity_poly.pdbx_strand_id
1 'polypeptide(L)' 'LRYCINSASLRFVPRDAMEAEGYGDYLNQVEDMS' A
#
# COMPACT_ATOMS: atom_id res chain seq x y z
N LEU A 1 16.48 6.31 -9.38
CA LEU A 1 16.99 5.06 -8.75
C LEU A 1 15.97 3.96 -8.98
N ARG A 2 16.39 2.72 -9.24
CA ARG A 2 15.46 1.57 -9.43
C ARG A 2 15.57 0.65 -8.22
N TYR A 3 14.49 0.52 -7.47
CA TYR A 3 14.41 -0.41 -6.35
C TYR A 3 13.93 -1.78 -6.86
N CYS A 4 14.80 -2.78 -6.82
CA CYS A 4 14.44 -4.16 -7.11
C CYS A 4 13.94 -4.83 -5.83
N ILE A 5 12.63 -5.02 -5.71
CA ILE A 5 12.00 -5.67 -4.56
C ILE A 5 11.47 -7.05 -4.98
N ASN A 6 11.63 -8.05 -4.11
CA ASN A 6 11.15 -9.41 -4.36
C ASN A 6 9.63 -9.49 -4.14
N SER A 7 8.90 -10.08 -5.07
CA SER A 7 7.44 -10.18 -4.99
C SER A 7 6.94 -11.13 -3.89
N ALA A 8 7.69 -12.17 -3.55
CA ALA A 8 7.34 -13.08 -2.45
C ALA A 8 7.49 -12.45 -1.07
N SER A 9 8.17 -11.30 -0.98
CA SER A 9 8.27 -10.49 0.24
C SER A 9 7.15 -9.45 0.36
N LEU A 10 6.26 -9.34 -0.63
CA LEU A 10 5.18 -8.35 -0.66
C LEU A 10 3.81 -9.04 -0.64
N ARG A 11 2.84 -8.35 -0.02
CA ARG A 11 1.42 -8.70 -0.07
C ARG A 11 0.65 -7.48 -0.56
N PHE A 12 -0.24 -7.68 -1.51
CA PHE A 12 -1.13 -6.63 -1.98
C PHE A 12 -2.29 -6.44 -1.00
N VAL A 13 -2.57 -5.19 -0.64
CA VAL A 13 -3.73 -4.77 0.15
C VAL A 13 -4.52 -3.77 -0.67
N PRO A 14 -5.75 -4.10 -1.11
CA PRO A 14 -6.63 -3.16 -1.78
C PRO A 14 -6.93 -1.94 -0.90
N ARG A 15 -7.03 -0.74 -1.50
CA ARG A 15 -7.26 0.51 -0.77
C ARG A 15 -8.51 0.46 0.12
N ASP A 16 -9.59 -0.09 -0.40
CA ASP A 16 -10.86 -0.31 0.29
C ASP A 16 -10.76 -1.29 1.46
N ALA A 17 -9.74 -2.16 1.49
CA ALA A 17 -9.46 -3.06 2.59
C ALA A 17 -8.46 -2.50 3.61
N MET A 18 -7.71 -1.44 3.29
CA MET A 18 -6.64 -0.93 4.15
C MET A 18 -7.12 -0.51 5.54
N GLU A 19 -8.27 0.17 5.65
CA GLU A 19 -8.82 0.59 6.94
C GLU A 19 -9.20 -0.63 7.81
N ALA A 20 -9.91 -1.61 7.23
CA ALA A 20 -10.32 -2.82 7.91
C ALA A 20 -9.13 -3.70 8.34
N GLU A 21 -8.04 -3.70 7.58
CA GLU A 21 -6.80 -4.40 7.90
C GLU A 21 -5.86 -3.64 8.87
N GLY A 22 -6.26 -2.43 9.31
CA GLY A 22 -5.50 -1.63 10.28
C GLY A 22 -4.42 -0.74 9.66
N TYR A 23 -4.43 -0.55 8.34
CA TYR A 23 -3.53 0.33 7.60
C TYR A 23 -4.13 1.73 7.31
N GLY A 24 -5.16 2.14 8.06
CA GLY A 24 -5.87 3.42 7.86
C GLY A 24 -4.95 4.66 7.90
N ASP A 25 -3.92 4.65 8.76
CA ASP A 25 -2.96 5.76 8.89
C ASP A 25 -2.15 6.03 7.60
N TYR A 26 -2.08 5.05 6.70
CA TYR A 26 -1.34 5.14 5.44
C TYR A 26 -2.21 5.55 4.25
N LEU A 27 -3.53 5.71 4.43
CA LEU A 27 -4.45 6.08 3.34
C LEU A 27 -4.02 7.39 2.67
N ASN A 28 -3.62 8.39 3.45
CA ASN A 28 -3.16 9.69 2.93
C ASN A 28 -1.85 9.62 2.11
N GLN A 29 -1.11 8.51 2.17
CA GLN A 29 0.12 8.30 1.38
C GLN A 29 -0.14 7.58 0.05
N VAL A 30 -1.30 6.95 -0.08
CA VAL A 30 -1.72 6.20 -1.28
C VAL A 30 -2.90 6.84 -2.00
N GLU A 31 -3.49 7.91 -1.43
CA GLU A 31 -4.42 8.76 -2.16
C GLU A 31 -3.71 9.35 -3.39
N ASP A 32 -4.41 9.28 -4.54
CA ASP A 32 -3.92 9.81 -5.81
C ASP A 32 -3.46 11.27 -5.64
N MET A 33 -2.17 11.52 -5.85
CA MET A 33 -1.74 12.85 -6.25
C MET A 33 -2.23 13.07 -7.68
N SER A 34 -3.43 13.63 -7.84
CA SER A 34 -3.95 14.08 -9.13
C SER A 34 -3.08 15.17 -9.75
#